data_AF-A0A9J7M546-F1
#
_entry.id   AF-A0A9J7M546-F1
#
_cell.length_a   1.000
_cell.length_b   1.000
_cell.length_c   1.000
_cell.angle_alpha   90.00
_cell.angle_beta   90.00
_cell.angle_gamma   90.00
#
_symmetry.space_group_name_H-M   'P 1'
#
loop_
_entity.id
_entity.type
_entity.pdbx_description
1 polymer ?
#
loop_
_entity_poly.entity_id
_entity_poly.type
_entity_poly.pdbx_seq_one_letter_code
_entity_poly.pdbx_strand_id
1 'polypeptide(L)'
;MENFIDPVTTNSQIAKYQEDGDEERPAIVVHFTPAGVVKNTQYQEWIRRFGPDTEHLFLNEDTQTTSHKGTASLQACLHTIQPTVFPLLADNAIKPDSLPPLPHKHVRGECLLTYWLFHRDHSLQWDRSSIPLLDNEEAVKGAFALPGFEDSLREMKETISATVADDTTVSQSYPEVVFFGTGSSIPSKRRNVTGILVHLSETESLLLDGGEGTFGQMYRHYGDKVDRVLANIKCVFISHIHADHHLGLMRIFQERRRALQTLGEPQQPVFLIAPLPFMSWINHYRLNCENIGIDNKDFIVLLCKDLSVFSSEEQSQELNSLKKRLGFTQLQVVPVLHVSRSYGLVVTHKDDWKLVYSGDSMPCDALILAGKDATLLIHEATFDDELHQEAKRKRHSTISQAVDVGLQMNASFNLLTHFSQRYPKIPLMDHGGEKVGIAFDHMKVRLGDLKLLPHLSSPLQALFQEDLEEMKEKQKRHKRNRLGGLIE
;
A
#
# COMPACT_ATOMS: atom_id res chain seq x y z
N MET A 1 -0.79 7.20 -27.90
CA MET A 1 -2.14 7.29 -27.29
C MET A 1 -3.19 7.83 -28.26
N GLU A 2 -2.82 8.65 -29.25
CA GLU A 2 -3.79 9.29 -30.17
C GLU A 2 -4.31 8.39 -31.30
N ASN A 3 -3.70 7.21 -31.52
CA ASN A 3 -4.04 6.31 -32.63
C ASN A 3 -5.50 5.79 -32.64
N PHE A 4 -6.26 5.98 -31.54
CA PHE A 4 -7.67 5.61 -31.46
C PHE A 4 -8.63 6.76 -31.84
N ILE A 5 -8.14 8.00 -31.96
CA ILE A 5 -8.98 9.16 -32.28
C ILE A 5 -9.61 8.97 -33.67
N ASP A 6 -8.81 8.65 -34.68
CA ASP A 6 -9.32 8.45 -36.05
C ASP A 6 -10.35 7.31 -36.13
N PRO A 7 -10.06 6.08 -35.66
CA PRO A 7 -11.04 4.99 -35.72
C PRO A 7 -12.34 5.26 -34.96
N VAL A 8 -12.31 6.02 -33.86
CA VAL A 8 -13.51 6.36 -33.08
C VAL A 8 -14.30 7.47 -33.78
N THR A 9 -13.62 8.55 -34.16
CA THR A 9 -14.29 9.75 -34.69
C THR A 9 -14.82 9.57 -36.11
N THR A 10 -14.30 8.58 -36.85
CA THR A 10 -14.77 8.20 -38.20
C THR A 10 -15.67 6.97 -38.22
N ASN A 11 -16.02 6.42 -37.05
CA ASN A 11 -16.81 5.20 -36.97
C ASN A 11 -18.26 5.41 -37.44
N SER A 12 -18.63 4.77 -38.55
CA SER A 12 -19.97 4.89 -39.13
C SER A 12 -21.08 4.30 -38.26
N GLN A 13 -20.79 3.35 -37.35
CA GLN A 13 -21.79 2.84 -36.41
C GLN A 13 -22.12 3.83 -35.31
N ILE A 14 -21.15 4.66 -34.90
CA ILE A 14 -21.39 5.69 -33.89
C ILE A 14 -22.05 6.92 -34.52
N ALA A 15 -21.69 7.24 -35.77
CA ALA A 15 -22.22 8.38 -36.50
C ALA A 15 -23.76 8.35 -36.67
N LYS A 16 -24.40 7.17 -36.63
CA LYS A 16 -25.87 7.03 -36.69
C LYS A 16 -26.61 7.66 -35.52
N TYR A 17 -25.94 7.84 -34.38
CA TYR A 17 -26.51 8.43 -33.17
C TYR A 17 -26.16 9.92 -33.00
N GLN A 18 -25.57 10.53 -34.03
CA GLN A 18 -25.15 11.94 -34.07
C GLN A 18 -26.13 12.79 -34.89
N GLU A 19 -25.89 14.09 -35.02
CA GLU A 19 -26.80 15.07 -35.64
C GLU A 19 -27.29 14.69 -37.04
N ASP A 20 -26.44 14.04 -37.84
CA ASP A 20 -26.72 13.61 -39.22
C ASP A 20 -27.22 12.15 -39.32
N GLY A 21 -27.39 11.48 -38.18
CA GLY A 21 -27.74 10.08 -38.08
C GLY A 21 -29.24 9.81 -38.09
N ASP A 22 -29.61 8.55 -38.34
CA ASP A 22 -30.98 8.07 -38.43
C ASP A 22 -31.53 7.45 -37.13
N GLU A 23 -30.70 7.34 -36.09
CA GLU A 23 -31.06 6.74 -34.79
C GLU A 23 -31.33 7.80 -33.70
N GLU A 24 -31.99 7.38 -32.61
CA GLU A 24 -32.23 8.25 -31.45
C GLU A 24 -30.93 8.65 -30.76
N ARG A 25 -30.79 9.95 -30.44
CA ARG A 25 -29.59 10.47 -29.79
C ARG A 25 -29.47 9.95 -28.35
N PRO A 26 -28.26 9.63 -27.88
CA PRO A 26 -28.07 9.14 -26.53
C PRO A 26 -28.34 10.25 -25.51
N ALA A 27 -29.00 9.92 -24.41
CA ALA A 27 -29.12 10.84 -23.28
C ALA A 27 -27.76 11.13 -22.62
N ILE A 28 -26.85 10.12 -22.59
CA ILE A 28 -25.50 10.24 -22.06
C ILE A 28 -24.48 9.51 -22.94
N VAL A 29 -23.30 10.11 -23.12
CA VAL A 29 -22.09 9.43 -23.59
C VAL A 29 -21.06 9.37 -22.45
N VAL A 30 -20.52 8.18 -22.18
CA VAL A 30 -19.51 7.95 -21.13
C VAL A 30 -18.13 7.79 -21.75
N HIS A 31 -17.20 8.65 -21.35
CA HIS A 31 -15.86 8.78 -21.90
C HIS A 31 -14.80 8.26 -20.93
N PHE A 32 -14.33 7.03 -21.13
CA PHE A 32 -13.10 6.50 -20.50
C PHE A 32 -11.88 6.96 -21.31
N THR A 33 -11.65 8.27 -21.34
CA THR A 33 -10.75 8.89 -22.34
C THR A 33 -9.73 9.80 -21.66
N PRO A 34 -8.42 9.56 -21.87
CA PRO A 34 -7.36 10.38 -21.26
C PRO A 34 -7.56 11.87 -21.53
N ALA A 35 -7.22 12.73 -20.57
CA ALA A 35 -7.42 14.17 -20.67
C ALA A 35 -6.70 14.79 -21.88
N GLY A 36 -5.52 14.25 -22.25
CA GLY A 36 -4.81 14.64 -23.46
C GLY A 36 -5.62 14.42 -24.74
N VAL A 37 -6.38 13.32 -24.83
CA VAL A 37 -7.26 13.01 -25.97
C VAL A 37 -8.51 13.91 -25.96
N VAL A 38 -9.05 14.21 -24.78
CA VAL A 38 -10.20 15.13 -24.65
C VAL A 38 -9.86 16.55 -25.12
N LYS A 39 -8.59 16.96 -25.03
CA LYS A 39 -8.09 18.25 -25.54
C LYS A 39 -7.88 18.27 -27.06
N ASN A 40 -7.90 17.11 -27.73
CA ASN A 40 -7.67 17.04 -29.16
C ASN A 40 -8.86 17.63 -29.94
N THR A 41 -8.58 18.52 -30.89
CA THR A 41 -9.59 19.25 -31.66
C THR A 41 -10.55 18.33 -32.43
N GLN A 42 -10.05 17.24 -33.03
CA GLN A 42 -10.88 16.30 -33.78
C GLN A 42 -11.84 15.54 -32.85
N TYR A 43 -11.36 15.16 -31.67
CA TYR A 43 -12.19 14.50 -30.67
C TYR A 43 -13.27 15.44 -30.13
N GLN A 44 -12.90 16.70 -29.86
CA GLN A 44 -13.86 17.73 -29.43
C GLN A 44 -14.94 17.97 -30.48
N GLU A 45 -14.56 18.03 -31.76
CA GLU A 45 -15.51 18.19 -32.86
C GLU A 45 -16.46 17.00 -32.95
N TRP A 46 -15.93 15.79 -32.81
CA TRP A 46 -16.74 14.58 -32.78
C TRP A 46 -17.73 14.55 -31.60
N ILE A 47 -17.34 15.03 -30.41
CA ILE A 47 -18.26 15.19 -29.26
C ILE A 47 -19.42 16.12 -29.62
N ARG A 48 -19.15 17.24 -30.32
CA ARG A 48 -20.20 18.24 -30.61
C ARG A 48 -21.36 17.68 -31.41
N ARG A 49 -21.08 16.70 -32.26
CA ARG A 49 -22.06 16.08 -33.15
C ARG A 49 -23.12 15.25 -32.42
N PHE A 50 -23.02 15.02 -31.11
CA PHE A 50 -24.11 14.41 -30.34
C PHE A 50 -25.22 15.40 -29.96
N GLY A 51 -25.04 16.69 -30.25
CA GLY A 51 -26.03 17.74 -30.00
C GLY A 51 -26.04 18.27 -28.57
N PRO A 52 -26.82 19.33 -28.31
CA PRO A 52 -26.78 20.06 -27.03
C PRO A 52 -27.50 19.36 -25.86
N ASP A 53 -28.40 18.42 -26.14
CA ASP A 53 -29.20 17.72 -25.12
C ASP A 53 -28.49 16.49 -24.52
N THR A 54 -27.44 16.01 -25.19
CA THR A 54 -26.63 14.88 -24.75
C THR A 54 -25.70 15.29 -23.61
N GLU A 55 -25.74 14.55 -22.51
CA GLU A 55 -24.79 14.69 -21.39
C GLU A 55 -23.50 13.92 -21.68
N HIS A 56 -22.34 14.49 -21.34
CA HIS A 56 -21.05 13.83 -21.50
C HIS A 56 -20.37 13.58 -20.16
N LEU A 57 -20.26 12.31 -19.74
CA LEU A 57 -19.58 11.90 -18.52
C LEU A 57 -18.12 11.55 -18.81
N PHE A 58 -17.17 12.28 -18.22
CA PHE A 58 -15.74 12.01 -18.39
C PHE A 58 -15.14 11.28 -17.18
N LEU A 59 -14.46 10.16 -17.45
CA LEU A 59 -13.81 9.28 -16.48
C LEU A 59 -12.33 9.14 -16.83
N ASN A 60 -11.49 10.03 -16.30
CA ASN A 60 -10.07 10.14 -16.62
C ASN A 60 -9.25 10.78 -15.48
N GLU A 61 -8.00 11.12 -15.74
CA GLU A 61 -7.08 11.71 -14.77
C GLU A 61 -7.50 13.09 -14.22
N ASP A 62 -8.42 13.79 -14.90
CA ASP A 62 -8.97 15.06 -14.45
C ASP A 62 -10.19 14.88 -13.50
N THR A 63 -10.52 13.64 -13.11
CA THR A 63 -11.64 13.36 -12.19
C THR A 63 -11.22 13.39 -10.72
N GLN A 64 -12.06 13.98 -9.87
CA GLN A 64 -11.86 13.92 -8.43
C GLN A 64 -12.31 12.56 -7.89
N THR A 65 -11.49 11.98 -7.01
CA THR A 65 -11.90 10.79 -6.26
C THR A 65 -11.61 10.99 -4.78
N THR A 66 -12.63 10.93 -3.94
CA THR A 66 -12.49 10.69 -2.50
C THR A 66 -12.42 9.18 -2.25
N SER A 67 -11.47 8.52 -2.91
CA SER A 67 -11.24 7.09 -2.71
C SER A 67 -10.60 6.85 -1.34
N HIS A 68 -11.17 5.92 -0.55
CA HIS A 68 -10.64 5.46 0.75
C HIS A 68 -10.83 6.42 1.95
N LYS A 69 -12.03 6.99 2.13
CA LYS A 69 -12.41 7.76 3.34
C LYS A 69 -12.00 7.07 4.65
N GLY A 70 -12.17 5.74 4.73
CA GLY A 70 -11.79 4.96 5.92
C GLY A 70 -10.31 5.08 6.29
N THR A 71 -9.41 4.98 5.30
CA THR A 71 -7.96 5.13 5.50
C THR A 71 -7.59 6.56 5.86
N ALA A 72 -8.14 7.56 5.14
CA ALA A 72 -7.83 8.96 5.40
C ALA A 72 -8.32 9.43 6.78
N SER A 73 -9.55 9.08 7.16
CA SER A 73 -10.10 9.37 8.49
C SER A 73 -9.31 8.66 9.60
N LEU A 74 -8.94 7.39 9.41
CA LEU A 74 -8.10 6.69 10.38
C LEU A 74 -6.73 7.37 10.51
N GLN A 75 -6.10 7.73 9.39
CA GLN A 75 -4.80 8.41 9.41
C GLN A 75 -4.89 9.76 10.12
N ALA A 76 -5.98 10.51 9.96
CA ALA A 76 -6.20 11.75 10.70
C ALA A 76 -6.29 11.50 12.22
N CYS A 77 -6.98 10.46 12.66
CA CYS A 77 -7.01 10.08 14.08
C CYS A 77 -5.62 9.64 14.59
N LEU A 78 -4.91 8.78 13.84
CA LEU A 78 -3.55 8.34 14.18
C LEU A 78 -2.56 9.52 14.24
N HIS A 79 -2.70 10.51 13.36
CA HIS A 79 -1.91 11.73 13.36
C HIS A 79 -2.05 12.50 14.68
N THR A 80 -3.22 12.52 15.31
CA THR A 80 -3.40 13.16 16.62
C THR A 80 -2.63 12.46 17.75
N ILE A 81 -2.38 11.16 17.60
CA ILE A 81 -1.61 10.34 18.54
C ILE A 81 -0.13 10.67 18.40
N GLN A 82 0.44 10.49 17.20
CA GLN A 82 1.84 10.81 16.95
C GLN A 82 2.07 11.31 15.51
N PRO A 83 2.12 12.63 15.28
CA PRO A 83 2.34 13.25 13.98
C PRO A 83 3.59 12.79 13.21
N THR A 84 4.69 12.49 13.88
CA THR A 84 5.94 12.09 13.20
C THR A 84 5.87 10.68 12.62
N VAL A 85 5.16 9.80 13.33
CA VAL A 85 4.94 8.40 12.93
C VAL A 85 3.78 8.27 11.95
N PHE A 86 2.75 9.10 12.11
CA PHE A 86 1.54 9.10 11.30
C PHE A 86 1.36 10.47 10.61
N PRO A 87 2.05 10.73 9.50
CA PRO A 87 1.88 11.98 8.76
C PRO A 87 0.49 12.07 8.13
N LEU A 88 -0.05 13.28 7.99
CA LEU A 88 -1.26 13.48 7.20
C LEU A 88 -1.00 13.10 5.73
N LEU A 89 -2.02 12.55 5.08
CA LEU A 89 -1.99 12.24 3.66
C LEU A 89 -2.03 13.54 2.85
N ALA A 90 -1.41 13.53 1.68
CA ALA A 90 -1.45 14.65 0.76
C ALA A 90 -2.88 14.91 0.27
N ASP A 91 -3.27 16.18 0.25
CA ASP A 91 -4.50 16.62 -0.39
C ASP A 91 -4.28 16.64 -1.92
N ASN A 92 -4.65 15.54 -2.55
CA ASN A 92 -4.53 15.37 -4.00
C ASN A 92 -5.86 15.68 -4.72
N ALA A 93 -6.80 16.39 -4.07
CA ALA A 93 -8.04 16.78 -4.72
C ALA A 93 -7.75 17.80 -5.83
N ILE A 94 -7.95 17.38 -7.09
CA ILE A 94 -7.84 18.26 -8.26
C ILE A 94 -8.90 19.35 -8.16
N LYS A 95 -8.53 20.61 -7.96
CA LYS A 95 -9.52 21.70 -7.81
C LYS A 95 -10.35 21.84 -9.09
N PRO A 96 -11.70 21.82 -9.05
CA PRO A 96 -12.52 21.80 -10.26
C PRO A 96 -12.28 23.01 -11.17
N ASP A 97 -12.03 24.17 -10.57
CA ASP A 97 -11.76 25.45 -11.25
C ASP A 97 -10.40 25.47 -11.98
N SER A 98 -9.51 24.52 -11.67
CA SER A 98 -8.20 24.40 -12.32
C SER A 98 -8.25 23.59 -13.62
N LEU A 99 -9.38 22.93 -13.89
CA LEU A 99 -9.53 22.04 -15.04
C LEU A 99 -10.10 22.79 -16.24
N PRO A 100 -9.60 22.52 -17.46
CA PRO A 100 -10.05 23.20 -18.67
C PRO A 100 -11.54 22.92 -18.92
N PRO A 101 -12.34 23.91 -19.35
CA PRO A 101 -13.74 23.68 -19.68
C PRO A 101 -13.86 22.66 -20.82
N LEU A 102 -14.78 21.70 -20.67
CA LEU A 102 -15.06 20.74 -21.73
C LEU A 102 -16.14 21.30 -22.68
N PRO A 103 -16.06 21.00 -23.98
CA PRO A 103 -17.09 21.40 -24.92
C PRO A 103 -18.37 20.62 -24.60
N HIS A 104 -19.53 21.28 -24.66
CA HIS A 104 -20.87 20.71 -24.38
C HIS A 104 -21.21 20.48 -22.91
N LYS A 105 -22.48 20.09 -22.69
CA LYS A 105 -23.05 19.72 -21.41
C LYS A 105 -22.30 18.50 -20.88
N HIS A 106 -21.46 18.71 -19.87
CA HIS A 106 -20.53 17.70 -19.39
C HIS A 106 -20.54 17.57 -17.87
N VAL A 107 -20.15 16.39 -17.42
CA VAL A 107 -19.91 16.07 -16.03
C VAL A 107 -18.61 15.29 -15.92
N ARG A 108 -17.78 15.66 -14.96
CA ARG A 108 -16.62 14.85 -14.57
C ARG A 108 -17.10 13.82 -13.56
N GLY A 109 -16.63 12.59 -13.68
CA GLY A 109 -16.99 11.54 -12.74
C GLY A 109 -16.54 11.88 -11.32
N GLU A 110 -17.37 11.48 -10.37
CA GLU A 110 -17.10 11.56 -8.95
C GLU A 110 -17.49 10.22 -8.32
N CYS A 111 -16.87 9.84 -7.20
CA CYS A 111 -17.20 8.59 -6.53
C CYS A 111 -18.65 8.63 -6.01
N LEU A 112 -19.45 7.60 -6.31
CA LEU A 112 -20.88 7.51 -6.00
C LEU A 112 -21.78 8.56 -6.69
N LEU A 113 -21.28 9.26 -7.72
CA LEU A 113 -22.12 10.04 -8.61
C LEU A 113 -23.13 9.12 -9.31
N THR A 114 -24.41 9.47 -9.20
CA THR A 114 -25.49 8.68 -9.77
C THR A 114 -26.19 9.48 -10.87
N TYR A 115 -26.58 8.79 -11.95
CA TYR A 115 -27.48 9.34 -12.96
C TYR A 115 -28.75 8.52 -13.04
N TRP A 116 -29.89 9.17 -12.85
CA TRP A 116 -31.18 8.51 -12.87
C TRP A 116 -31.75 8.51 -14.30
N LEU A 117 -31.79 7.33 -14.94
CA LEU A 117 -32.45 7.15 -16.24
C LEU A 117 -33.98 7.19 -16.11
N PHE A 118 -34.52 6.82 -14.94
CA PHE A 118 -35.94 6.84 -14.62
C PHE A 118 -36.13 7.29 -13.16
N HIS A 119 -36.16 8.60 -12.92
CA HIS A 119 -36.42 9.15 -11.59
C HIS A 119 -37.94 9.21 -11.30
N ARG A 120 -38.34 9.36 -10.02
CA ARG A 120 -39.75 9.40 -9.58
C ARG A 120 -40.58 10.51 -10.23
N ASP A 121 -39.92 11.54 -10.74
CA ASP A 121 -40.53 12.68 -11.45
C ASP A 121 -40.32 12.62 -12.97
N HIS A 122 -39.85 11.47 -13.49
CA HIS A 122 -39.49 11.26 -14.90
C HIS A 122 -38.42 12.22 -15.45
N SER A 123 -37.66 12.90 -14.58
CA SER A 123 -36.55 13.75 -14.99
C SER A 123 -35.24 12.97 -15.07
N LEU A 124 -34.46 13.26 -16.11
CA LEU A 124 -33.06 12.84 -16.22
C LEU A 124 -32.21 13.78 -15.39
N GLN A 125 -31.58 13.28 -14.33
CA GLN A 125 -30.78 14.12 -13.45
C GLN A 125 -29.60 13.41 -12.81
N TRP A 126 -28.55 14.21 -12.59
CA TRP A 126 -27.40 13.87 -11.78
C TRP A 126 -27.74 14.01 -10.29
N ASP A 127 -27.42 12.99 -9.52
CA ASP A 127 -27.56 12.97 -8.06
C ASP A 127 -26.17 12.87 -7.41
N ARG A 128 -25.85 13.88 -6.59
CA ARG A 128 -24.60 14.03 -5.85
C ARG A 128 -24.76 13.79 -4.35
N SER A 129 -25.97 13.45 -3.88
CA SER A 129 -26.27 13.29 -2.45
C SER A 129 -25.45 12.20 -1.75
N SER A 130 -24.97 11.21 -2.53
CA SER A 130 -24.17 10.08 -2.03
C SER A 130 -22.66 10.28 -2.19
N ILE A 131 -22.21 11.41 -2.74
CA ILE A 131 -20.78 11.67 -2.92
C ILE A 131 -20.13 11.80 -1.53
N PRO A 132 -19.11 10.99 -1.21
CA PRO A 132 -18.54 11.01 0.11
C PRO A 132 -17.68 12.25 0.30
N LEU A 133 -18.05 13.06 1.30
CA LEU A 133 -17.21 14.13 1.81
C LEU A 133 -16.17 13.55 2.77
N LEU A 134 -14.91 13.86 2.49
CA LEU A 134 -13.81 13.57 3.40
C LEU A 134 -13.78 14.66 4.47
N ASP A 135 -14.22 14.31 5.68
CA ASP A 135 -14.14 15.20 6.84
C ASP A 135 -13.24 14.56 7.89
N ASN A 136 -11.97 14.97 7.87
CA ASN A 136 -10.99 14.52 8.84
C ASN A 136 -11.21 15.16 10.23
N GLU A 137 -11.81 16.35 10.29
CA GLU A 137 -12.10 17.01 11.56
C GLU A 137 -13.22 16.29 12.30
N GLU A 138 -14.28 15.87 11.60
CA GLU A 138 -15.35 15.05 12.15
C GLU A 138 -14.82 13.72 12.67
N ALA A 139 -13.95 13.05 11.91
CA ALA A 139 -13.31 11.80 12.35
C ALA A 139 -12.50 11.99 13.64
N VAL A 140 -11.71 13.07 13.72
CA VAL A 140 -10.94 13.40 14.92
C VAL A 140 -11.86 13.73 16.10
N LYS A 141 -12.90 14.54 15.91
CA LYS A 141 -13.91 14.82 16.94
C LYS A 141 -14.54 13.53 17.47
N GLY A 142 -14.85 12.60 16.56
CA GLY A 142 -15.33 11.26 16.91
C GLY A 142 -14.35 10.48 17.78
N ALA A 143 -13.04 10.54 17.50
CA ALA A 143 -12.01 9.91 18.33
C ALA A 143 -11.94 10.53 19.74
N PHE A 144 -12.00 11.86 19.86
CA PHE A 144 -12.03 12.53 21.18
C PHE A 144 -13.29 12.26 22.00
N ALA A 145 -14.38 11.84 21.35
CA ALA A 145 -15.60 11.39 22.04
C ALA A 145 -15.49 9.95 22.58
N LEU A 146 -14.46 9.19 22.23
CA LEU A 146 -14.27 7.82 22.72
C LEU A 146 -13.82 7.81 24.20
N PRO A 147 -14.37 6.91 25.04
CA PRO A 147 -13.98 6.81 26.44
C PRO A 147 -12.47 6.62 26.64
N GLY A 148 -11.86 7.47 27.47
CA GLY A 148 -10.45 7.36 27.84
C GLY A 148 -9.43 7.74 26.75
N PHE A 149 -9.87 8.11 25.54
CA PHE A 149 -8.95 8.48 24.46
C PHE A 149 -8.15 9.75 24.79
N GLU A 150 -8.82 10.83 25.22
CA GLU A 150 -8.14 12.09 25.56
C GLU A 150 -7.18 11.95 26.74
N ASP A 151 -7.58 11.20 27.78
CA ASP A 151 -6.75 10.96 28.96
C ASP A 151 -5.51 10.13 28.62
N SER A 152 -5.68 9.05 27.84
CA SER A 152 -4.56 8.21 27.39
C SER A 152 -3.59 8.96 26.47
N LEU A 153 -4.10 9.89 25.64
CA LEU A 153 -3.29 10.75 24.80
C LEU A 153 -2.43 11.71 25.64
N ARG A 154 -2.99 12.29 26.70
CA ARG A 154 -2.28 13.18 27.63
C ARG A 154 -1.17 12.44 28.38
N GLU A 155 -1.49 11.29 28.96
CA GLU A 155 -0.53 10.44 29.69
C GLU A 155 0.63 9.97 28.79
N MET A 156 0.32 9.55 27.56
CA MET A 156 1.35 9.18 26.58
C MET A 156 2.27 10.35 26.25
N LYS A 157 1.74 11.57 26.04
CA LYS A 157 2.54 12.76 25.73
C LYS A 157 3.44 13.17 26.90
N GLU A 158 2.94 13.07 28.13
CA GLU A 158 3.74 13.30 29.35
C GLU A 158 4.89 12.29 29.45
N THR A 159 4.60 11.01 29.21
CA THR A 159 5.61 9.93 29.22
C THR A 159 6.68 10.15 28.16
N ILE A 160 6.29 10.41 26.90
CA ILE A 160 7.24 10.65 25.80
C ILE A 160 8.07 11.91 26.08
N SER A 161 7.47 12.98 26.60
CA SER A 161 8.19 14.22 26.90
C SER A 161 9.26 14.02 27.98
N ALA A 162 8.97 13.20 29.00
CA ALA A 162 9.93 12.82 30.02
C ALA A 162 11.09 11.98 29.46
N THR A 163 10.81 11.10 28.50
CA THR A 163 11.82 10.21 27.89
C THR A 163 12.67 10.88 26.80
N VAL A 164 12.12 11.88 26.07
CA VAL A 164 12.77 12.52 24.92
C VAL A 164 13.64 13.73 25.30
N ALA A 165 13.48 14.29 26.50
CA ALA A 165 14.27 15.43 26.99
C ALA A 165 15.79 15.20 27.03
N ASP A 166 16.26 13.94 26.90
CA ASP A 166 17.67 13.54 27.01
C ASP A 166 18.35 13.21 25.68
N ASP A 167 17.65 13.27 24.54
CA ASP A 167 18.15 12.74 23.26
C ASP A 167 18.03 13.73 22.09
N THR A 168 18.88 14.75 22.10
CA THR A 168 18.97 15.78 21.04
C THR A 168 19.65 15.31 19.74
N THR A 169 19.82 14.01 19.51
CA THR A 169 20.61 13.49 18.36
C THR A 169 19.80 12.98 17.17
N VAL A 170 18.46 13.04 17.19
CA VAL A 170 17.63 12.42 16.15
C VAL A 170 17.37 13.36 14.96
N SER A 171 18.45 13.85 14.33
CA SER A 171 18.38 14.61 13.08
C SER A 171 19.09 13.83 11.98
N GLN A 172 18.30 13.02 11.25
CA GLN A 172 18.67 12.18 10.10
C GLN A 172 19.33 10.84 10.45
N SER A 173 18.54 9.81 10.79
CA SER A 173 19.03 8.42 10.68
C SER A 173 18.13 7.62 9.75
N TYR A 174 18.67 7.30 8.58
CA TYR A 174 18.19 6.21 7.76
C TYR A 174 18.51 4.88 8.46
N PRO A 175 17.72 3.82 8.25
CA PRO A 175 16.61 3.74 7.31
C PRO A 175 15.33 4.40 7.85
N GLU A 176 14.52 4.91 6.92
CA GLU A 176 13.13 5.31 7.18
C GLU A 176 12.21 4.31 6.47
N VAL A 177 11.32 3.66 7.23
CA VAL A 177 10.41 2.63 6.73
C VAL A 177 8.99 3.19 6.64
N VAL A 178 8.37 3.05 5.48
CA VAL A 178 6.99 3.48 5.21
C VAL A 178 6.15 2.27 4.82
N PHE A 179 5.05 2.07 5.54
CA PHE A 179 4.12 0.98 5.29
C PHE A 179 2.96 1.48 4.43
N PHE A 180 2.85 1.06 3.18
CA PHE A 180 1.71 1.40 2.32
C PHE A 180 0.52 0.47 2.47
N GLY A 181 0.78 -0.74 2.97
CA GLY A 181 -0.26 -1.70 3.33
C GLY A 181 0.26 -2.70 4.35
N THR A 182 -0.63 -3.10 5.23
CA THR A 182 -0.32 -3.90 6.43
C THR A 182 -1.27 -5.07 6.63
N GLY A 183 -2.12 -5.36 5.65
CA GLY A 183 -3.11 -6.42 5.69
C GLY A 183 -2.75 -7.61 4.81
N SER A 184 -3.33 -8.76 5.14
CA SER A 184 -3.15 -10.02 4.41
C SER A 184 -4.29 -10.34 3.44
N SER A 185 -3.93 -10.93 2.30
CA SER A 185 -4.77 -11.58 1.28
C SER A 185 -5.68 -10.68 0.45
N ILE A 186 -6.52 -9.87 1.07
CA ILE A 186 -7.53 -9.02 0.41
C ILE A 186 -7.33 -7.60 0.95
N PRO A 187 -7.65 -6.50 0.25
CA PRO A 187 -7.72 -5.17 0.85
C PRO A 187 -9.01 -4.95 1.67
N SER A 188 -8.93 -4.18 2.75
CA SER A 188 -10.07 -3.81 3.62
C SER A 188 -10.30 -2.31 3.61
N LYS A 189 -11.38 -1.87 4.28
CA LYS A 189 -11.70 -0.46 4.48
C LYS A 189 -10.58 0.35 5.16
N ARG A 190 -9.69 -0.28 5.94
CA ARG A 190 -8.67 0.42 6.76
C ARG A 190 -7.23 -0.08 6.57
N ARG A 191 -7.03 -1.23 5.93
CA ARG A 191 -5.70 -1.79 5.62
C ARG A 191 -5.67 -2.25 4.18
N ASN A 192 -4.69 -1.82 3.43
CA ASN A 192 -4.35 -2.35 2.12
C ASN A 192 -3.46 -3.60 2.27
N VAL A 193 -3.28 -4.34 1.18
CA VAL A 193 -2.34 -5.46 1.12
C VAL A 193 -0.88 -5.00 1.18
N THR A 194 0.04 -5.87 1.59
CA THR A 194 1.45 -5.56 1.87
C THR A 194 2.15 -4.74 0.79
N GLY A 195 2.80 -3.66 1.22
CA GLY A 195 3.78 -2.93 0.43
C GLY A 195 4.58 -2.01 1.35
N ILE A 196 5.90 -2.17 1.40
CA ILE A 196 6.75 -1.50 2.40
C ILE A 196 7.95 -0.88 1.70
N LEU A 197 8.15 0.42 1.87
CA LEU A 197 9.29 1.13 1.28
C LEU A 197 10.29 1.51 2.37
N VAL A 198 11.52 1.06 2.19
CA VAL A 198 12.65 1.39 3.06
C VAL A 198 13.51 2.41 2.33
N HIS A 199 13.47 3.67 2.77
CA HIS A 199 14.45 4.67 2.36
C HIS A 199 15.77 4.39 3.06
N LEU A 200 16.83 4.26 2.27
CA LEU A 200 18.19 4.01 2.74
C LEU A 200 19.02 5.29 2.73
N SER A 201 18.62 6.24 1.88
CA SER A 201 19.13 7.60 1.80
C SER A 201 18.06 8.52 1.21
N GLU A 202 18.38 9.80 0.99
CA GLU A 202 17.47 10.75 0.33
C GLU A 202 17.17 10.38 -1.14
N THR A 203 18.00 9.52 -1.75
CA THR A 203 17.94 9.21 -3.19
C THR A 203 17.82 7.72 -3.51
N GLU A 204 17.87 6.86 -2.50
CA GLU A 204 17.88 5.41 -2.68
C GLU A 204 16.94 4.71 -1.72
N SER A 205 16.08 3.86 -2.29
CA SER A 205 15.09 3.09 -1.55
C SER A 205 15.01 1.64 -2.03
N LEU A 206 14.66 0.76 -1.09
CA LEU A 206 14.35 -0.65 -1.27
C LEU A 206 12.84 -0.84 -1.05
N LEU A 207 12.14 -1.39 -2.02
CA LEU A 207 10.73 -1.78 -1.88
C LEU A 207 10.65 -3.27 -1.51
N LEU A 208 10.02 -3.58 -0.38
CA LEU A 208 9.74 -4.92 0.10
C LEU A 208 8.29 -5.25 -0.19
N ASP A 209 8.07 -6.14 -1.17
CA ASP A 209 6.76 -6.46 -1.73
C ASP A 209 5.98 -5.21 -2.23
N GLY A 210 4.89 -5.46 -2.95
CA GLY A 210 4.06 -4.41 -3.53
C GLY A 210 2.76 -4.98 -4.07
N GLY A 211 1.86 -5.34 -3.16
CA GLY A 211 0.51 -5.77 -3.46
C GLY A 211 -0.33 -4.70 -4.16
N GLU A 212 -1.52 -5.09 -4.57
CA GLU A 212 -2.49 -4.21 -5.22
C GLU A 212 -2.67 -2.89 -4.46
N GLY A 213 -2.80 -1.78 -5.19
CA GLY A 213 -3.03 -0.46 -4.59
C GLY A 213 -1.79 0.24 -4.01
N THR A 214 -0.62 -0.42 -3.95
CA THR A 214 0.62 0.18 -3.37
C THR A 214 0.98 1.53 -4.03
N PHE A 215 0.93 1.66 -5.36
CA PHE A 215 1.17 2.94 -6.03
C PHE A 215 0.17 4.03 -5.59
N GLY A 216 -1.12 3.69 -5.49
CA GLY A 216 -2.14 4.64 -5.02
C GLY A 216 -1.87 5.11 -3.59
N GLN A 217 -1.38 4.22 -2.73
CA GLN A 217 -0.97 4.55 -1.37
C GLN A 217 0.28 5.44 -1.33
N MET A 218 1.26 5.19 -2.21
CA MET A 218 2.42 6.09 -2.38
C MET A 218 1.98 7.49 -2.81
N TYR A 219 1.07 7.58 -3.80
CA TYR A 219 0.55 8.86 -4.27
C TYR A 219 -0.19 9.62 -3.16
N ARG A 220 -1.04 8.94 -2.37
CA ARG A 220 -1.72 9.55 -1.21
C ARG A 220 -0.75 9.98 -0.11
N HIS A 221 0.33 9.25 0.10
CA HIS A 221 1.31 9.58 1.14
C HIS A 221 2.22 10.75 0.74
N TYR A 222 2.70 10.79 -0.51
CA TYR A 222 3.70 11.76 -0.96
C TYR A 222 3.17 12.91 -1.80
N GLY A 223 1.94 12.79 -2.34
CA GLY A 223 1.37 13.75 -3.27
C GLY A 223 2.30 13.99 -4.47
N ASP A 224 2.53 15.26 -4.78
CA ASP A 224 3.39 15.71 -5.89
C ASP A 224 4.84 15.19 -5.82
N LYS A 225 5.30 14.74 -4.65
CA LYS A 225 6.65 14.17 -4.49
C LYS A 225 6.76 12.71 -4.95
N VAL A 226 5.64 12.06 -5.34
CA VAL A 226 5.64 10.63 -5.70
C VAL A 226 6.63 10.30 -6.81
N ASP A 227 6.82 11.19 -7.79
CA ASP A 227 7.69 10.94 -8.94
C ASP A 227 9.15 10.80 -8.50
N ARG A 228 9.59 11.68 -7.60
CA ARG A 228 10.91 11.59 -6.97
C ARG A 228 11.07 10.30 -6.18
N VAL A 229 10.04 9.91 -5.42
CA VAL A 229 10.06 8.66 -4.64
C VAL A 229 10.18 7.44 -5.56
N LEU A 230 9.41 7.39 -6.66
CA LEU A 230 9.47 6.31 -7.64
C LEU A 230 10.86 6.23 -8.29
N ALA A 231 11.44 7.37 -8.67
CA ALA A 231 12.79 7.43 -9.23
C ALA A 231 13.87 6.92 -8.26
N ASN A 232 13.66 7.13 -6.96
CA ASN A 232 14.56 6.69 -5.89
C ASN A 232 14.50 5.18 -5.61
N ILE A 233 13.47 4.46 -6.06
CA ILE A 233 13.42 2.99 -5.94
C ILE A 233 14.54 2.38 -6.80
N LYS A 234 15.54 1.78 -6.14
CA LYS A 234 16.69 1.14 -6.79
C LYS A 234 16.64 -0.38 -6.71
N CYS A 235 15.94 -0.92 -5.73
CA CYS A 235 15.74 -2.36 -5.59
C CYS A 235 14.30 -2.68 -5.18
N VAL A 236 13.76 -3.77 -5.72
CA VAL A 236 12.50 -4.40 -5.32
C VAL A 236 12.80 -5.83 -4.93
N PHE A 237 12.43 -6.19 -3.71
CA PHE A 237 12.45 -7.56 -3.19
C PHE A 237 11.02 -8.12 -3.17
N ILE A 238 10.84 -9.30 -3.75
CA ILE A 238 9.57 -10.03 -3.73
C ILE A 238 9.75 -11.30 -2.90
N SER A 239 8.99 -11.42 -1.82
CA SER A 239 9.08 -12.56 -0.89
C SER A 239 8.62 -13.86 -1.53
N HIS A 240 7.47 -13.85 -2.22
CA HIS A 240 6.85 -15.01 -2.85
C HIS A 240 5.78 -14.62 -3.89
N ILE A 241 5.04 -15.60 -4.42
CA ILE A 241 4.13 -15.45 -5.58
C ILE A 241 2.66 -15.17 -5.24
N HIS A 242 2.30 -14.99 -3.97
CA HIS A 242 0.91 -14.63 -3.66
C HIS A 242 0.60 -13.20 -4.12
N ALA A 243 -0.62 -13.04 -4.64
CA ALA A 243 -1.05 -11.84 -5.34
C ALA A 243 -0.96 -10.55 -4.50
N ASP A 244 -1.26 -10.67 -3.20
CA ASP A 244 -1.20 -9.62 -2.21
C ASP A 244 0.20 -9.08 -1.92
N HIS A 245 1.25 -9.68 -2.50
CA HIS A 245 2.63 -9.24 -2.37
C HIS A 245 3.23 -8.65 -3.65
N HIS A 246 2.58 -8.76 -4.82
CA HIS A 246 3.24 -8.34 -6.07
C HIS A 246 2.34 -7.72 -7.16
N LEU A 247 1.02 -7.82 -7.08
CA LEU A 247 0.16 -7.34 -8.18
C LEU A 247 0.26 -5.84 -8.44
N GLY A 248 0.55 -5.02 -7.41
CA GLY A 248 0.71 -3.58 -7.56
C GLY A 248 2.03 -3.16 -8.20
N LEU A 249 3.04 -4.06 -8.27
CA LEU A 249 4.34 -3.75 -8.83
C LEU A 249 4.27 -3.38 -10.32
N MET A 250 3.33 -3.93 -11.08
CA MET A 250 3.18 -3.62 -12.51
C MET A 250 2.93 -2.12 -12.71
N ARG A 251 2.01 -1.57 -11.92
CA ARG A 251 1.72 -0.13 -11.94
C ARG A 251 2.93 0.69 -11.46
N ILE A 252 3.62 0.25 -10.42
CA ILE A 252 4.82 0.94 -9.91
C ILE A 252 5.91 1.01 -10.98
N PHE A 253 6.16 -0.06 -11.74
CA PHE A 253 7.17 -0.06 -12.79
C PHE A 253 6.81 0.89 -13.95
N GLN A 254 5.54 0.92 -14.35
CA GLN A 254 5.05 1.87 -15.35
C GLN A 254 5.18 3.31 -14.88
N GLU A 255 4.71 3.59 -13.67
CA GLU A 255 4.73 4.94 -13.10
C GLU A 255 6.15 5.42 -12.83
N ARG A 256 7.06 4.53 -12.45
CA ARG A 256 8.49 4.86 -12.34
C ARG A 256 9.10 5.25 -13.67
N ARG A 257 8.78 4.54 -14.77
CA ARG A 257 9.24 4.93 -16.11
C ARG A 257 8.71 6.31 -16.49
N ARG A 258 7.41 6.56 -16.28
CA ARG A 258 6.81 7.88 -16.49
C ARG A 258 7.51 8.94 -15.65
N ALA A 259 7.68 8.70 -14.35
CA ALA A 259 8.31 9.63 -13.42
C ALA A 259 9.74 10.01 -13.83
N LEU A 260 10.57 9.04 -14.25
CA LEU A 260 11.91 9.33 -14.76
C LEU A 260 11.87 10.26 -15.98
N GLN A 261 10.94 10.01 -16.91
CA GLN A 261 10.74 10.89 -18.07
C GLN A 261 10.27 12.29 -17.67
N THR A 262 9.30 12.38 -16.76
CA THR A 262 8.79 13.65 -16.21
C THR A 262 9.89 14.44 -15.52
N LEU A 263 10.80 13.77 -14.81
CA LEU A 263 11.94 14.38 -14.13
C LEU A 263 13.12 14.69 -15.07
N GLY A 264 13.06 14.28 -16.34
CA GLY A 264 14.17 14.43 -17.29
C GLY A 264 15.38 13.53 -16.96
N GLU A 265 15.18 12.47 -16.19
CA GLU A 265 16.23 11.53 -15.79
C GLU A 265 16.33 10.37 -16.78
N PRO A 266 17.55 9.86 -17.05
CA PRO A 266 17.73 8.71 -17.92
C PRO A 266 17.07 7.47 -17.31
N GLN A 267 16.54 6.62 -18.19
CA GLN A 267 16.03 5.32 -17.78
C GLN A 267 17.16 4.53 -17.10
N GLN A 268 16.92 4.13 -15.85
CA GLN A 268 17.87 3.38 -15.05
C GLN A 268 17.24 2.06 -14.57
N PRO A 269 17.96 0.93 -14.70
CA PRO A 269 17.43 -0.36 -14.30
C PRO A 269 17.19 -0.39 -12.79
N VAL A 270 16.13 -1.10 -12.39
CA VAL A 270 15.87 -1.45 -10.99
C VAL A 270 16.36 -2.87 -10.73
N PHE A 271 17.03 -3.10 -9.60
CA PHE A 271 17.38 -4.46 -9.19
C PHE A 271 16.11 -5.17 -8.73
N LEU A 272 15.83 -6.34 -9.32
CA LEU A 272 14.66 -7.14 -9.01
C LEU A 272 15.10 -8.45 -8.37
N ILE A 273 14.99 -8.54 -7.04
CA ILE A 273 15.22 -9.78 -6.31
C ILE A 273 13.87 -10.50 -6.23
N ALA A 274 13.73 -11.60 -6.98
CA ALA A 274 12.44 -12.26 -7.13
C ALA A 274 12.53 -13.79 -7.15
N PRO A 275 11.46 -14.48 -6.70
CA PRO A 275 11.40 -15.92 -6.74
C PRO A 275 11.14 -16.40 -8.18
N LEU A 276 11.65 -17.58 -8.54
CA LEU A 276 11.50 -18.12 -9.90
C LEU A 276 10.04 -18.16 -10.42
N PRO A 277 9.00 -18.50 -9.62
CA PRO A 277 7.61 -18.47 -10.06
C PRO A 277 7.14 -17.07 -10.49
N PHE A 278 7.63 -16.01 -9.85
CA PHE A 278 7.32 -14.63 -10.25
C PHE A 278 7.89 -14.34 -11.64
N MET A 279 9.10 -14.81 -11.93
CA MET A 279 9.69 -14.64 -13.26
C MET A 279 8.88 -15.35 -14.35
N SER A 280 8.27 -16.50 -14.06
CA SER A 280 7.33 -17.14 -14.98
C SER A 280 6.05 -16.31 -15.17
N TRP A 281 5.47 -15.83 -14.06
CA TRP A 281 4.25 -15.03 -14.09
C TRP A 281 4.43 -13.70 -14.84
N ILE A 282 5.48 -12.94 -14.53
CA ILE A 282 5.74 -11.63 -15.13
C ILE A 282 6.06 -11.75 -16.63
N ASN A 283 6.68 -12.86 -17.06
CA ASN A 283 6.87 -13.19 -18.47
C ASN A 283 5.56 -13.50 -19.19
N HIS A 284 4.61 -14.15 -18.52
CA HIS A 284 3.29 -14.37 -19.09
C HIS A 284 2.52 -13.05 -19.22
N TYR A 285 2.55 -12.22 -18.16
CA TYR A 285 1.89 -10.91 -18.13
C TYR A 285 2.43 -9.97 -19.22
N ARG A 286 3.76 -9.89 -19.40
CA ARG A 286 4.34 -9.01 -20.43
C ARG A 286 3.95 -9.39 -21.86
N LEU A 287 3.74 -10.68 -22.12
CA LEU A 287 3.42 -11.20 -23.46
C LEU A 287 1.94 -11.05 -23.80
N ASN A 288 1.05 -11.08 -22.80
CA ASN A 288 -0.39 -11.18 -23.01
C ASN A 288 -1.17 -9.95 -22.53
N CYS A 289 -0.60 -9.11 -21.68
CA CYS A 289 -1.29 -7.98 -21.07
C CYS A 289 -0.65 -6.65 -21.46
N GLU A 290 0.53 -6.35 -20.92
CA GLU A 290 1.19 -5.06 -21.13
C GLU A 290 2.71 -5.15 -21.01
N ASN A 291 3.43 -4.39 -21.84
CA ASN A 291 4.89 -4.32 -21.73
C ASN A 291 5.32 -3.40 -20.58
N ILE A 292 5.63 -4.02 -19.45
CA ILE A 292 6.12 -3.35 -18.24
C ILE A 292 7.62 -3.02 -18.27
N GLY A 293 8.34 -3.26 -19.36
CA GLY A 293 9.76 -2.88 -19.50
C GLY A 293 10.79 -3.98 -19.42
N ILE A 294 10.37 -5.23 -19.24
CA ILE A 294 11.29 -6.37 -19.17
C ILE A 294 12.19 -6.42 -20.41
N ASP A 295 11.60 -6.17 -21.58
CA ASP A 295 12.33 -6.21 -22.85
C ASP A 295 13.26 -4.99 -23.06
N ASN A 296 13.08 -3.92 -22.28
CA ASN A 296 13.82 -2.67 -22.39
C ASN A 296 15.05 -2.60 -21.48
N LYS A 297 15.47 -3.73 -20.87
CA LYS A 297 16.53 -3.78 -19.85
C LYS A 297 16.25 -2.88 -18.63
N ASP A 298 14.98 -2.70 -18.29
CA ASP A 298 14.58 -1.93 -17.11
C ASP A 298 14.88 -2.64 -15.79
N PHE A 299 15.31 -3.90 -15.84
CA PHE A 299 15.55 -4.74 -14.67
C PHE A 299 16.91 -5.40 -14.71
N ILE A 300 17.58 -5.45 -13.55
CA ILE A 300 18.67 -6.39 -13.28
C ILE A 300 18.11 -7.45 -12.35
N VAL A 301 17.89 -8.65 -12.87
CA VAL A 301 17.21 -9.74 -12.14
C VAL A 301 18.21 -10.54 -11.32
N LEU A 302 17.89 -10.75 -10.04
CA LEU A 302 18.61 -11.60 -9.10
C LEU A 302 17.61 -12.63 -8.55
N LEU A 303 17.82 -13.92 -8.80
CA LEU A 303 16.86 -14.92 -8.32
C LEU A 303 17.07 -15.20 -6.83
N CYS A 304 15.99 -15.23 -6.05
CA CYS A 304 16.05 -15.52 -4.61
C CYS A 304 16.80 -16.82 -4.28
N LYS A 305 16.74 -17.84 -5.15
CA LYS A 305 17.44 -19.11 -4.96
C LYS A 305 18.97 -18.96 -4.99
N ASP A 306 19.50 -18.05 -5.83
CA ASP A 306 20.94 -17.85 -6.04
C ASP A 306 21.53 -17.04 -4.87
N LEU A 307 20.72 -16.15 -4.29
CA LEU A 307 21.04 -15.32 -3.12
C LEU A 307 20.73 -16.01 -1.78
N SER A 308 20.28 -17.27 -1.83
CA SER A 308 19.86 -18.03 -0.65
C SER A 308 21.04 -18.25 0.30
N VAL A 309 20.79 -18.23 1.62
CA VAL A 309 21.79 -18.63 2.64
C VAL A 309 22.30 -20.07 2.48
N PHE A 310 21.58 -20.90 1.72
CA PHE A 310 21.98 -22.27 1.38
C PHE A 310 22.62 -22.39 -0.01
N SER A 311 22.78 -21.28 -0.73
CA SER A 311 23.44 -21.26 -2.03
C SER A 311 24.95 -21.39 -1.87
N SER A 312 25.57 -22.20 -2.72
CA SER A 312 27.03 -22.29 -2.86
C SER A 312 27.55 -21.48 -4.05
N GLU A 313 26.69 -20.71 -4.72
CA GLU A 313 27.08 -19.92 -5.88
C GLU A 313 28.00 -18.75 -5.47
N GLU A 314 28.99 -18.46 -6.32
CA GLU A 314 29.82 -17.27 -6.14
C GLU A 314 28.98 -16.00 -6.29
N GLN A 315 29.33 -14.96 -5.53
CA GLN A 315 28.60 -13.70 -5.60
C GLN A 315 28.74 -13.06 -6.98
N SER A 316 27.60 -12.88 -7.66
CA SER A 316 27.56 -12.26 -8.98
C SER A 316 28.04 -10.80 -8.96
N GLN A 317 28.51 -10.31 -10.10
CA GLN A 317 28.91 -8.91 -10.24
C GLN A 317 27.74 -7.96 -10.00
N GLU A 318 26.54 -8.38 -10.39
CA GLU A 318 25.28 -7.66 -10.19
C GLU A 318 24.95 -7.54 -8.69
N LEU A 319 25.10 -8.61 -7.91
CA LEU A 319 24.90 -8.57 -6.46
C LEU A 319 25.89 -7.64 -5.78
N ASN A 320 27.17 -7.70 -6.17
CA ASN A 320 28.20 -6.80 -5.65
C ASN A 320 27.92 -5.34 -5.99
N SER A 321 27.43 -5.07 -7.21
CA SER A 321 27.00 -3.73 -7.64
C SER A 321 25.81 -3.23 -6.83
N LEU A 322 24.79 -4.08 -6.60
CA LEU A 322 23.65 -3.76 -5.74
C LEU A 322 24.09 -3.41 -4.32
N LYS A 323 24.91 -4.28 -3.70
CA LYS A 323 25.43 -4.08 -2.34
C LYS A 323 26.20 -2.77 -2.22
N LYS A 324 27.08 -2.48 -3.16
CA LYS A 324 27.84 -1.22 -3.21
C LYS A 324 26.92 -0.01 -3.35
N ARG A 325 25.92 -0.10 -4.24
CA ARG A 325 24.97 0.99 -4.49
C ARG A 325 24.17 1.32 -3.24
N LEU A 326 23.57 0.31 -2.61
CA LEU A 326 22.69 0.48 -1.45
C LEU A 326 23.41 0.48 -0.09
N GLY A 327 24.75 0.48 -0.08
CA GLY A 327 25.53 0.48 1.16
C GLY A 327 25.43 -0.80 1.98
N PHE A 328 25.03 -1.93 1.40
CA PHE A 328 24.91 -3.20 2.11
C PHE A 328 26.26 -3.91 2.24
N THR A 329 26.69 -4.13 3.49
CA THR A 329 27.82 -5.03 3.80
C THR A 329 27.41 -6.50 3.66
N GLN A 330 26.13 -6.79 3.92
CA GLN A 330 25.52 -8.11 3.79
C GLN A 330 24.12 -8.00 3.18
N LEU A 331 23.81 -8.90 2.26
CA LEU A 331 22.47 -9.12 1.72
C LEU A 331 22.30 -10.63 1.59
N GLN A 332 21.31 -11.18 2.27
CA GLN A 332 21.00 -12.60 2.28
C GLN A 332 19.51 -12.81 2.09
N VAL A 333 19.16 -13.79 1.26
CA VAL A 333 17.80 -14.25 1.10
C VAL A 333 17.66 -15.56 1.85
N VAL A 334 16.61 -15.71 2.65
CA VAL A 334 16.44 -16.88 3.53
C VAL A 334 15.17 -17.62 3.12
N PRO A 335 15.23 -18.90 2.73
CA PRO A 335 14.01 -19.67 2.52
C PRO A 335 13.20 -19.77 3.81
N VAL A 336 11.90 -19.47 3.72
CA VAL A 336 10.99 -19.44 4.87
C VAL A 336 9.88 -20.48 4.75
N LEU A 337 9.19 -20.75 5.87
CA LEU A 337 8.22 -21.82 6.00
C LEU A 337 6.81 -21.35 5.60
N HIS A 338 6.57 -21.26 4.29
CA HIS A 338 5.26 -20.90 3.72
C HIS A 338 4.94 -21.76 2.49
N VAL A 339 4.58 -21.19 1.34
CA VAL A 339 4.46 -21.93 0.07
C VAL A 339 5.85 -22.17 -0.54
N SER A 340 5.93 -23.06 -1.53
CA SER A 340 7.20 -23.35 -2.20
C SER A 340 7.84 -22.07 -2.78
N ARG A 341 9.14 -21.90 -2.54
CA ARG A 341 9.93 -20.72 -2.98
C ARG A 341 9.43 -19.40 -2.38
N SER A 342 9.21 -19.41 -1.06
CA SER A 342 8.98 -18.21 -0.25
C SER A 342 10.26 -17.84 0.50
N TYR A 343 10.53 -16.54 0.61
CA TYR A 343 11.78 -16.06 1.17
C TYR A 343 11.59 -14.84 2.08
N GLY A 344 12.39 -14.78 3.13
CA GLY A 344 12.69 -13.57 3.89
C GLY A 344 13.98 -12.91 3.39
N LEU A 345 14.20 -11.65 3.80
CA LEU A 345 15.37 -10.85 3.46
C LEU A 345 16.10 -10.41 4.72
N VAL A 346 17.43 -10.54 4.73
CA VAL A 346 18.31 -10.00 5.75
C VAL A 346 19.31 -9.06 5.08
N VAL A 347 19.37 -7.81 5.51
CA VAL A 347 20.36 -6.83 5.06
C VAL A 347 21.08 -6.19 6.24
N THR A 348 22.41 -6.08 6.11
CA THR A 348 23.25 -5.31 7.03
C THR A 348 23.85 -4.14 6.26
N HIS A 349 23.70 -2.94 6.79
CA HIS A 349 24.19 -1.72 6.16
C HIS A 349 25.56 -1.32 6.71
N LYS A 350 26.31 -0.54 5.93
CA LYS A 350 27.63 0.00 6.33
C LYS A 350 27.56 0.93 7.55
N ASP A 351 26.37 1.48 7.84
CA ASP A 351 26.11 2.33 9.01
C ASP A 351 25.64 1.50 10.23
N ASP A 352 26.00 0.21 10.26
CA ASP A 352 25.87 -0.70 11.40
C ASP A 352 24.43 -0.96 11.90
N TRP A 353 23.46 -0.90 11.00
CA TRP A 353 22.10 -1.39 11.26
C TRP A 353 21.79 -2.64 10.43
N LYS A 354 20.94 -3.50 10.99
CA LYS A 354 20.46 -4.74 10.36
C LYS A 354 18.94 -4.76 10.29
N LEU A 355 18.41 -4.94 9.09
CA LEU A 355 16.97 -5.06 8.83
C LEU A 355 16.65 -6.48 8.37
N VAL A 356 15.62 -7.06 8.95
CA VAL A 356 15.10 -8.38 8.60
C VAL A 356 13.63 -8.24 8.20
N TYR A 357 13.25 -8.83 7.06
CA TYR A 357 11.88 -8.91 6.60
C TYR A 357 11.49 -10.37 6.41
N SER A 358 10.40 -10.82 7.06
CA SER A 358 10.02 -12.23 7.04
C SER A 358 9.41 -12.69 5.71
N GLY A 359 8.74 -11.80 4.98
CA GLY A 359 7.67 -12.23 4.06
C GLY A 359 6.57 -12.97 4.83
N ASP A 360 5.88 -13.89 4.17
CA ASP A 360 4.97 -14.82 4.85
C ASP A 360 5.71 -16.05 5.35
N SER A 361 5.52 -16.40 6.61
CA SER A 361 6.24 -17.51 7.24
C SER A 361 5.61 -17.98 8.55
N MET A 362 5.59 -19.30 8.75
CA MET A 362 5.64 -19.90 10.09
C MET A 362 6.96 -19.52 10.81
N PRO A 363 7.07 -19.65 12.14
CA PRO A 363 8.36 -19.51 12.82
C PRO A 363 9.47 -20.32 12.15
N CYS A 364 10.59 -19.68 11.83
CA CYS A 364 11.63 -20.23 10.97
C CYS A 364 13.02 -20.02 11.59
N ASP A 365 13.65 -21.10 12.05
CA ASP A 365 14.97 -21.07 12.68
C ASP A 365 16.04 -20.49 11.75
N ALA A 366 15.96 -20.78 10.44
CA ALA A 366 16.90 -20.24 9.47
C ALA A 366 16.85 -18.70 9.40
N LEU A 367 15.65 -18.11 9.51
CA LEU A 367 15.47 -16.66 9.55
C LEU A 367 16.00 -16.09 10.87
N ILE A 368 15.72 -16.74 12.01
CA ILE A 368 16.24 -16.37 13.33
C ILE A 368 17.77 -16.35 13.32
N LEU A 369 18.40 -17.40 12.81
CA LEU A 369 19.86 -17.55 12.74
C LEU A 369 20.50 -16.51 11.83
N ALA A 370 19.96 -16.31 10.63
CA ALA A 370 20.48 -15.33 9.67
C ALA A 370 20.28 -13.88 10.15
N GLY A 371 19.14 -13.61 10.79
CA GLY A 371 18.75 -12.30 11.28
C GLY A 371 19.29 -11.95 12.66
N LYS A 372 20.08 -12.83 13.31
CA LYS A 372 20.54 -12.65 14.69
C LYS A 372 21.08 -11.24 14.95
N ASP A 373 20.68 -10.65 16.08
CA ASP A 373 21.02 -9.29 16.50
C ASP A 373 20.51 -8.23 15.50
N ALA A 374 19.31 -8.43 14.93
CA ALA A 374 18.67 -7.45 14.07
C ALA A 374 18.42 -6.13 14.80
N THR A 375 18.64 -5.00 14.13
CA THR A 375 18.20 -3.70 14.63
C THR A 375 16.68 -3.57 14.51
N LEU A 376 16.14 -3.98 13.36
CA LEU A 376 14.71 -3.99 13.09
C LEU A 376 14.31 -5.30 12.41
N LEU A 377 13.40 -6.03 13.05
CA LEU A 377 12.67 -7.13 12.44
C LEU A 377 11.29 -6.63 12.01
N ILE A 378 10.94 -6.80 10.74
CA ILE A 378 9.59 -6.64 10.21
C ILE A 378 9.03 -8.03 9.99
N HIS A 379 8.10 -8.46 10.85
CA HIS A 379 7.58 -9.82 10.85
C HIS A 379 6.07 -9.86 10.57
N GLU A 380 5.64 -10.84 9.79
CA GLU A 380 4.21 -11.12 9.61
C GLU A 380 3.57 -11.63 10.91
N ALA A 381 2.35 -11.18 11.20
CA ALA A 381 1.57 -11.60 12.35
C ALA A 381 0.12 -11.83 11.90
N THR A 382 -0.06 -12.72 10.93
CA THR A 382 -1.32 -12.86 10.21
C THR A 382 -2.49 -13.25 11.11
N PHE A 383 -2.26 -14.13 12.08
CA PHE A 383 -3.32 -14.71 12.91
C PHE A 383 -3.25 -14.29 14.37
N ASP A 384 -4.41 -14.18 15.00
CA ASP A 384 -4.53 -14.12 16.46
C ASP A 384 -4.10 -15.45 17.10
N ASP A 385 -3.62 -15.41 18.35
CA ASP A 385 -3.08 -16.58 19.05
C ASP A 385 -4.11 -17.72 19.21
N GLU A 386 -5.40 -17.37 19.33
CA GLU A 386 -6.49 -18.36 19.41
C GLU A 386 -6.67 -19.15 18.10
N LEU A 387 -6.09 -18.67 17.00
CA LEU A 387 -6.17 -19.25 15.66
C LEU A 387 -4.90 -20.02 15.27
N HIS A 388 -4.11 -20.46 16.23
CA HIS A 388 -2.86 -21.22 16.02
C HIS A 388 -2.97 -22.37 14.99
N GLN A 389 -4.06 -23.14 15.01
CA GLN A 389 -4.26 -24.24 14.05
C GLN A 389 -4.48 -23.75 12.62
N GLU A 390 -5.19 -22.63 12.46
CA GLU A 390 -5.41 -22.01 11.15
C GLU A 390 -4.13 -21.36 10.64
N ALA A 391 -3.36 -20.72 11.53
CA ALA A 391 -2.02 -20.19 11.24
C ALA A 391 -1.10 -21.31 10.71
N LYS A 392 -1.03 -22.45 11.42
CA LYS A 392 -0.28 -23.63 10.98
C LYS A 392 -0.76 -24.18 9.64
N ARG A 393 -2.08 -24.30 9.43
CA ARG A 393 -2.66 -24.84 8.21
C ARG A 393 -2.39 -23.96 6.99
N LYS A 394 -2.47 -22.64 7.17
CA LYS A 394 -2.20 -21.65 6.12
C LYS A 394 -0.73 -21.22 6.04
N ARG A 395 0.11 -21.76 6.93
CA ARG A 395 1.54 -21.53 7.02
C ARG A 395 1.93 -20.07 7.28
N HIS A 396 1.30 -19.48 8.29
CA HIS A 396 1.57 -18.14 8.79
C HIS A 396 1.82 -18.13 10.30
N SER A 397 2.33 -17.02 10.81
CA SER A 397 2.56 -16.85 12.24
C SER A 397 1.33 -16.31 12.98
N THR A 398 1.19 -16.73 14.23
CA THR A 398 0.39 -16.00 15.22
C THR A 398 1.16 -14.80 15.77
N ILE A 399 0.49 -13.87 16.46
CA ILE A 399 1.12 -12.69 17.07
C ILE A 399 2.23 -13.12 18.05
N SER A 400 1.92 -14.01 19.01
CA SER A 400 2.90 -14.48 19.99
C SER A 400 4.07 -15.20 19.32
N GLN A 401 3.81 -15.99 18.28
CA GLN A 401 4.87 -16.62 17.49
C GLN A 401 5.80 -15.61 16.81
N ALA A 402 5.24 -14.54 16.23
CA ALA A 402 6.03 -13.47 15.61
C ALA A 402 6.85 -12.70 16.64
N VAL A 403 6.30 -12.47 17.84
CA VAL A 403 7.02 -11.90 19.00
C VAL A 403 8.17 -12.81 19.43
N ASP A 404 7.91 -14.11 19.60
CA ASP A 404 8.90 -15.11 20.01
C ASP A 404 10.06 -15.22 19.00
N VAL A 405 9.77 -15.13 17.70
CA VAL A 405 10.82 -15.08 16.67
C VAL A 405 11.73 -13.87 16.89
N GLY A 406 11.16 -12.69 17.16
CA GLY A 406 11.95 -11.49 17.48
C GLY A 406 12.82 -11.64 18.72
N LEU A 407 12.28 -12.26 19.78
CA LEU A 407 13.02 -12.55 21.01
C LEU A 407 14.19 -13.51 20.76
N GLN A 408 13.95 -14.62 20.05
CA GLN A 408 14.97 -15.62 19.72
C GLN A 408 16.04 -15.07 18.77
N MET A 409 15.66 -14.16 17.87
CA MET A 409 16.57 -13.43 16.99
C MET A 409 17.43 -12.41 17.75
N ASN A 410 17.12 -12.12 19.02
CA ASN A 410 17.67 -10.98 19.75
C ASN A 410 17.49 -9.66 18.98
N ALA A 411 16.33 -9.48 18.36
CA ALA A 411 16.02 -8.25 17.64
C ALA A 411 15.91 -7.07 18.63
N SER A 412 16.51 -5.93 18.27
CA SER A 412 16.41 -4.70 19.05
C SER A 412 14.98 -4.17 19.05
N PHE A 413 14.27 -4.32 17.93
CA PHE A 413 12.85 -4.02 17.80
C PHE A 413 12.16 -4.94 16.79
N ASN A 414 10.91 -5.32 17.06
CA ASN A 414 10.06 -6.16 16.22
C ASN A 414 8.78 -5.42 15.82
N LEU A 415 8.62 -5.13 14.55
CA LEU A 415 7.47 -4.41 14.00
C LEU A 415 6.58 -5.39 13.24
N LEU A 416 5.39 -5.63 13.80
CA LEU A 416 4.44 -6.61 13.28
C LEU A 416 3.61 -6.02 12.15
N THR A 417 3.39 -6.79 11.08
CA THR A 417 2.60 -6.40 9.90
C THR A 417 1.82 -7.59 9.34
N HIS A 418 1.21 -7.41 8.17
CA HIS A 418 0.50 -8.45 7.41
C HIS A 418 -0.64 -9.10 8.19
N PHE A 419 -1.45 -8.29 8.87
CA PHE A 419 -2.54 -8.77 9.71
C PHE A 419 -3.70 -9.29 8.87
N SER A 420 -4.29 -10.42 9.26
CA SER A 420 -5.51 -10.90 8.61
C SER A 420 -6.66 -9.93 8.85
N GLN A 421 -7.28 -9.50 7.75
CA GLN A 421 -8.39 -8.55 7.79
C GLN A 421 -9.73 -9.15 8.19
N ARG A 422 -9.79 -10.48 8.36
CA ARG A 422 -10.97 -11.20 8.87
C ARG A 422 -11.11 -11.06 10.38
N TYR A 423 -10.03 -10.63 11.04
CA TYR A 423 -9.86 -10.53 12.47
C TYR A 423 -9.60 -9.04 12.84
N PRO A 424 -9.48 -8.70 14.13
CA PRO A 424 -9.64 -7.34 14.64
C PRO A 424 -8.66 -6.36 14.03
N LYS A 425 -9.08 -5.09 14.07
CA LYS A 425 -8.38 -4.00 13.39
C LYS A 425 -7.07 -3.59 14.11
N ILE A 426 -6.91 -4.00 15.37
CA ILE A 426 -5.65 -3.96 16.14
C ILE A 426 -5.45 -5.31 16.87
N PRO A 427 -4.23 -5.89 16.84
CA PRO A 427 -3.88 -7.03 17.69
C PRO A 427 -3.91 -6.68 19.18
N LEU A 428 -4.48 -7.54 20.04
CA LEU A 428 -4.28 -7.41 21.48
C LEU A 428 -2.82 -7.72 21.81
N MET A 429 -2.11 -6.72 22.30
CA MET A 429 -0.73 -6.88 22.77
C MET A 429 -0.76 -6.99 24.30
N ASP A 430 -1.07 -8.18 24.83
CA ASP A 430 -0.73 -8.53 26.22
C ASP A 430 0.73 -9.01 26.32
N HIS A 431 1.37 -9.31 25.17
CA HIS A 431 2.68 -9.93 25.07
C HIS A 431 3.54 -9.20 24.03
N GLY A 432 4.72 -8.73 24.43
CA GLY A 432 5.67 -8.05 23.53
C GLY A 432 6.65 -7.09 24.23
N GLY A 433 6.26 -6.54 25.38
CA GLY A 433 7.11 -5.60 26.12
C GLY A 433 7.48 -4.36 25.31
N GLU A 434 8.56 -3.69 25.69
CA GLU A 434 8.99 -2.39 25.13
C GLU A 434 9.65 -2.49 23.74
N LYS A 435 9.72 -3.69 23.13
CA LYS A 435 10.44 -3.94 21.87
C LYS A 435 9.54 -4.38 20.72
N VAL A 436 8.22 -4.26 20.85
CA VAL A 436 7.28 -4.68 19.81
C VAL A 436 6.36 -3.51 19.42
N GLY A 437 6.14 -3.34 18.12
CA GLY A 437 5.20 -2.36 17.57
C GLY A 437 4.24 -3.00 16.56
N ILE A 438 3.17 -2.29 16.25
CA ILE A 438 2.15 -2.69 15.25
C ILE A 438 2.24 -1.70 14.09
N ALA A 439 2.39 -2.21 12.87
CA ALA A 439 2.37 -1.40 11.67
C ALA A 439 0.94 -0.97 11.30
N PHE A 440 0.80 0.24 10.79
CA PHE A 440 -0.41 0.75 10.16
C PHE A 440 -0.09 1.24 8.75
N ASP A 441 -1.10 1.27 7.89
CA ASP A 441 -0.97 1.92 6.59
C ASP A 441 -0.57 3.40 6.79
N HIS A 442 0.30 3.89 5.92
CA HIS A 442 0.95 5.20 5.97
C HIS A 442 1.79 5.50 7.22
N MET A 443 2.04 4.51 8.07
CA MET A 443 3.01 4.62 9.16
C MET A 443 4.40 4.82 8.58
N LYS A 444 5.13 5.78 9.14
CA LYS A 444 6.50 6.13 8.79
C LYS A 444 7.35 6.07 10.05
N VAL A 445 8.41 5.27 10.07
CA VAL A 445 9.28 5.15 11.23
C VAL A 445 10.76 5.13 10.85
N ARG A 446 11.55 5.84 11.63
CA ARG A 446 13.02 5.74 11.65
C ARG A 446 13.45 4.92 12.86
N LEU A 447 14.71 4.50 12.89
CA LEU A 447 15.25 3.76 14.04
C LEU A 447 15.09 4.53 15.36
N GLY A 448 15.27 5.85 15.34
CA GLY A 448 15.06 6.71 16.51
C GLY A 448 13.60 6.83 16.96
N ASP A 449 12.64 6.54 16.08
CA ASP A 449 11.20 6.60 16.40
C ASP A 449 10.72 5.31 17.07
N LEU A 450 11.47 4.20 16.99
CA LEU A 450 11.04 2.89 17.48
C LEU A 450 10.73 2.89 18.98
N LYS A 451 11.49 3.67 19.77
CA LYS A 451 11.25 3.86 21.22
C LYS A 451 9.91 4.52 21.54
N LEU A 452 9.28 5.21 20.58
CA LEU A 452 7.99 5.85 20.77
C LEU A 452 6.82 4.84 20.69
N LEU A 453 6.99 3.78 19.90
CA LEU A 453 5.89 2.89 19.50
C LEU A 453 5.21 2.16 20.68
N PRO A 454 5.93 1.64 21.69
CA PRO A 454 5.29 0.98 22.84
C PRO A 454 4.35 1.91 23.62
N HIS A 455 4.67 3.20 23.68
CA HIS A 455 3.89 4.21 24.39
C HIS A 455 2.58 4.57 23.67
N LEU A 456 2.42 4.19 22.39
CA LEU A 456 1.20 4.48 21.63
C LEU A 456 0.06 3.49 21.95
N SER A 457 0.35 2.43 22.70
CA SER A 457 -0.59 1.34 22.99
C SER A 457 -1.91 1.81 23.60
N SER A 458 -1.88 2.58 24.69
CA SER A 458 -3.09 3.05 25.38
C SER A 458 -4.03 3.88 24.48
N PRO A 459 -3.58 4.97 23.82
CA PRO A 459 -4.45 5.73 22.92
C PRO A 459 -4.90 4.92 21.70
N LEU A 460 -4.08 4.00 21.18
CA LEU A 460 -4.50 3.08 20.13
C LEU A 460 -5.60 2.11 20.61
N GLN A 461 -5.50 1.58 21.83
CA GLN A 461 -6.53 0.71 22.39
C GLN A 461 -7.86 1.45 22.58
N ALA A 462 -7.81 2.71 23.06
CA ALA A 462 -9.00 3.55 23.18
C ALA A 462 -9.61 3.84 21.80
N LEU A 463 -8.79 4.21 20.80
CA LEU A 463 -9.25 4.50 19.44
C LEU A 463 -9.94 3.31 18.75
N PHE A 464 -9.52 2.09 19.10
CA PHE A 464 -10.03 0.85 18.52
C PHE A 464 -10.88 0.03 19.52
N GLN A 465 -11.40 0.65 20.58
CA GLN A 465 -12.10 -0.05 21.65
C GLN A 465 -13.28 -0.89 21.14
N GLU A 466 -14.13 -0.32 20.28
CA GLU A 466 -15.26 -1.05 19.68
C GLU A 466 -14.80 -2.28 18.89
N ASP A 467 -13.70 -2.16 18.15
CA ASP A 467 -13.12 -3.26 17.37
C ASP A 467 -12.56 -4.37 18.28
N LEU A 468 -12.00 -3.98 19.43
CA LEU A 468 -11.51 -4.90 20.45
C LEU A 468 -12.67 -5.60 21.19
N GLU A 469 -13.78 -4.91 21.45
CA GLU A 469 -14.97 -5.51 22.06
C GLU A 469 -15.62 -6.53 21.12
N GLU A 470 -15.81 -6.18 19.84
CA GLU A 470 -16.33 -7.10 18.82
C GLU A 470 -15.46 -8.36 18.70
N MET A 471 -14.13 -8.21 18.79
CA MET A 471 -13.20 -9.34 18.82
C MET A 471 -13.39 -10.22 20.05
N LYS A 472 -13.45 -9.65 21.26
CA LYS A 472 -13.62 -10.43 22.49
C LYS A 472 -14.90 -11.26 22.43
N GLU A 473 -15.96 -10.73 21.82
CA GLU A 473 -17.20 -11.48 21.58
C GLU A 473 -17.02 -12.60 20.55
N LYS A 474 -16.35 -12.34 19.42
CA LYS A 474 -16.04 -13.38 18.42
C LYS A 474 -15.18 -14.50 19.00
N GLN A 475 -14.17 -14.18 19.82
CA GLN A 475 -13.34 -15.16 20.53
C GLN A 475 -14.19 -16.03 21.47
N LYS A 476 -15.09 -15.42 22.26
CA LYS A 476 -16.04 -16.16 23.12
C LYS A 476 -16.93 -17.09 22.31
N ARG A 477 -17.44 -16.64 21.16
CA ARG A 477 -18.27 -17.46 20.26
C ARG A 477 -17.49 -18.63 19.65
N HIS A 478 -16.24 -18.41 19.22
CA HIS A 478 -15.38 -19.49 18.73
C HIS A 478 -15.07 -20.52 19.81
N LYS A 479 -14.74 -20.08 21.04
CA LYS A 479 -14.55 -20.98 22.19
C LYS A 479 -15.81 -21.82 22.47
N ARG A 480 -17.00 -21.19 22.47
CA ARG A 480 -18.28 -21.91 22.63
C ARG A 480 -18.52 -22.96 21.54
N ASN A 481 -18.30 -22.62 20.27
CA ASN A 481 -18.50 -23.56 19.16
C ASN A 481 -17.51 -24.74 19.21
N ARG A 482 -16.28 -24.49 19.68
CA ARG A 482 -15.25 -25.54 19.84
C ARG A 482 -15.57 -26.49 20.99
N LEU A 483 -16.13 -25.97 22.09
CA LEU A 483 -16.61 -26.76 23.23
C LEU A 483 -17.91 -27.52 22.93
N GLY A 484 -18.81 -26.95 22.12
CA GLY A 484 -20.06 -27.60 21.71
C GLY A 484 -19.86 -28.76 20.74
N GLY A 485 -18.88 -28.69 19.83
CA GLY A 485 -18.54 -29.78 18.90
C GLY A 485 -17.70 -30.91 19.51
N LEU A 486 -17.45 -30.89 20.82
CA LEU A 486 -16.81 -31.96 21.58
C LEU A 486 -17.83 -32.78 22.40
N ILE A 487 -19.12 -32.45 22.31
CA ILE A 487 -20.22 -33.10 23.05
C ILE A 487 -21.16 -33.88 22.09
N GLU A 488 -20.93 -33.83 20.78
CA GLU A 488 -21.49 -34.77 19.78
C GLU A 488 -20.39 -35.72 19.30
#